data_AF-A0A956GDL3-F1
#
_entry.id   AF-A0A956GDL3-F1
#
_cell.length_a   1.000
_cell.length_b   1.000
_cell.length_c   1.000
_cell.angle_alpha   90.00
_cell.angle_beta   90.00
_cell.angle_gamma   90.00
#
_symmetry.space_group_name_H-M   'P 1'
#
loop_
_entity.id
_entity.type
_entity.pdbx_description
1 polymer ?
#
loop_
_entity_poly.entity_id
_entity_poly.type
_entity_poly.pdbx_seq_one_letter_code
_entity_poly.pdbx_strand_id
1 'polypeptide(L)'
;MTPDSTRVEQALVEAAAHAEAQRLTEALDVLLAAWRTTPHAALGDAIEALGRRACEERPDDLIGRSEAACALWNERAAAQRAEQLDGLLGSWCDVPAAQAAARAGLLAQWPSDPRRDAAVLAVLHATPYRTTSKFWTQICALVEAIRDPRAVEQLRAVQTIHDEVLRTSKGGARIADRVAAAAAQVIDAIEAIETPPPLGAAAASALARLVTPAAPTTHERSLEAILEQVLENPDDLALRAVYADALAEQGDPRAELVSLSIQQSGLDKIDKAQRTRMKALLKAHLSALLGPLDKVVFRRDLELDHGFLSRCIVDTSRPQLVSDAVGHPLWSTVVQLDGPPEVFLHPVMRSLRRLRLQGGTFDNNEVLEALIAAPAPPAIDTLALTVRPTTLDALARAFDKIATLRHLRAHSCNAEPAALLGAPFCQRLDTLWVELPWMWEKWVKALHADSCAAREVTFFAKTTSRWDELLFRRGDDGRHALVSDKQRAVVEAALKR
;
A
#
# COMPACT_ATOMS: atom_id res chain seq x y z
N MET A 1 37.70 -28.96 -14.37
CA MET A 1 36.62 -28.77 -13.36
C MET A 1 37.19 -29.15 -12.02
N THR A 2 37.07 -28.27 -11.03
CA THR A 2 37.38 -28.62 -9.64
C THR A 2 36.36 -29.65 -9.13
N PRO A 3 36.70 -30.52 -8.16
CA PRO A 3 35.76 -31.47 -7.56
C PRO A 3 34.45 -30.82 -7.09
N ASP A 4 34.51 -29.56 -6.66
CA ASP A 4 33.36 -28.81 -6.13
C ASP A 4 32.39 -28.38 -7.24
N SER A 5 32.88 -27.95 -8.41
CA SER A 5 32.03 -27.61 -9.55
C SER A 5 31.20 -28.80 -10.02
N THR A 6 31.79 -29.99 -10.06
CA THR A 6 31.09 -31.23 -10.41
C THR A 6 29.94 -31.54 -9.45
N ARG A 7 30.10 -31.25 -8.15
CA ARG A 7 29.05 -31.49 -7.13
C ARG A 7 27.86 -30.54 -7.28
N VAL A 8 28.12 -29.26 -7.55
CA VAL A 8 27.06 -28.26 -7.79
C VAL A 8 26.20 -28.68 -8.98
N GLU A 9 26.84 -29.07 -10.08
CA GLU A 9 26.14 -29.50 -11.30
C GLU A 9 25.31 -30.77 -11.08
N GLN A 10 25.85 -31.77 -10.36
CA GLN A 10 25.14 -33.01 -10.01
C GLN A 10 23.91 -32.73 -9.15
N ALA A 11 24.05 -31.89 -8.11
CA ALA A 11 22.96 -31.53 -7.22
C ALA A 11 21.80 -30.83 -7.95
N LEU A 12 22.10 -29.93 -8.89
CA LEU A 12 21.08 -29.27 -9.71
C LEU A 12 20.30 -30.28 -10.56
N VAL A 13 20.99 -31.21 -11.22
CA VAL A 13 20.37 -32.23 -12.07
C VAL A 13 19.51 -33.20 -11.25
N GLU A 14 20.02 -33.66 -10.11
CA GLU A 14 19.31 -34.54 -9.19
C GLU A 14 18.06 -33.87 -8.62
N ALA A 15 18.20 -32.64 -8.10
CA ALA A 15 17.08 -31.88 -7.56
C ALA A 15 15.99 -31.61 -8.61
N ALA A 16 16.37 -31.34 -9.86
CA ALA A 16 15.40 -31.20 -10.95
C ALA A 16 14.60 -32.49 -11.18
N ALA A 17 15.25 -33.66 -11.14
CA ALA A 17 14.57 -34.95 -11.26
C ALA A 17 13.62 -35.23 -10.07
N HIS A 18 14.00 -34.85 -8.85
CA HIS A 18 13.12 -34.91 -7.69
C HIS A 18 11.90 -33.97 -7.83
N ALA A 19 12.12 -32.73 -8.26
CA ALA A 19 11.06 -31.75 -8.44
C ALA A 19 10.07 -32.14 -9.55
N GLU A 20 10.55 -32.73 -10.65
CA GLU A 20 9.70 -33.29 -11.72
C GLU A 20 8.82 -34.44 -11.21
N ALA A 21 9.33 -35.22 -10.26
CA ALA A 21 8.59 -36.28 -9.57
C ALA A 21 7.71 -35.76 -8.40
N GLN A 22 7.50 -34.44 -8.27
CA GLN A 22 6.75 -33.81 -7.17
C GLN A 22 7.28 -34.12 -5.76
N ARG A 23 8.58 -34.45 -5.65
CA ARG A 23 9.29 -34.68 -4.38
C ARG A 23 10.08 -33.44 -3.98
N LEU A 24 9.34 -32.36 -3.68
CA LEU A 24 9.91 -31.03 -3.49
C LEU A 24 10.82 -30.94 -2.25
N THR A 25 10.47 -31.62 -1.16
CA THR A 25 11.29 -31.66 0.06
C THR A 25 12.64 -32.32 -0.21
N GLU A 26 12.66 -33.46 -0.89
CA GLU A 26 13.89 -34.15 -1.23
C GLU A 26 14.75 -33.36 -2.22
N ALA A 27 14.12 -32.69 -3.20
CA ALA A 27 14.83 -31.78 -4.08
C ALA A 27 15.49 -30.62 -3.30
N LEU A 28 14.79 -30.07 -2.30
CA LEU A 28 15.30 -28.99 -1.46
C LEU A 28 16.47 -29.46 -0.58
N ASP A 29 16.37 -30.64 0.00
CA ASP A 29 17.43 -31.24 0.82
C ASP A 29 18.72 -31.47 0.02
N VAL A 30 18.61 -31.96 -1.23
CA VAL A 30 19.76 -32.14 -2.14
C VAL A 30 20.46 -30.81 -2.40
N LEU A 31 19.70 -29.76 -2.74
CA LEU A 31 20.27 -28.44 -3.01
C LEU A 31 20.91 -27.82 -1.76
N LEU A 32 20.26 -27.93 -0.60
CA LEU A 32 20.77 -27.39 0.66
C LEU A 32 22.07 -28.08 1.10
N ALA A 33 22.15 -29.41 0.96
CA ALA A 33 23.36 -30.16 1.26
C ALA A 33 24.54 -29.71 0.38
N ALA A 34 24.29 -29.53 -0.92
CA ALA A 34 25.29 -29.01 -1.86
C ALA A 34 25.72 -27.58 -1.53
N TRP A 35 24.76 -26.68 -1.30
CA TRP A 35 25.03 -25.26 -1.02
C TRP A 35 25.80 -25.06 0.30
N ARG A 36 25.51 -25.84 1.34
CA ARG A 36 26.24 -25.77 2.63
C ARG A 36 27.70 -26.18 2.51
N THR A 37 28.03 -27.03 1.54
CA THR A 37 29.40 -27.46 1.26
C THR A 37 30.11 -26.46 0.34
N THR A 38 29.40 -25.97 -0.68
CA THR A 38 29.93 -25.05 -1.70
C THR A 38 28.88 -23.99 -2.00
N PRO A 39 28.87 -22.85 -1.28
CA PRO A 39 27.93 -21.77 -1.53
C PRO A 39 28.07 -21.27 -2.97
N HIS A 40 26.97 -21.30 -3.71
CA HIS A 40 26.94 -20.97 -5.14
C HIS A 40 25.65 -20.23 -5.46
N ALA A 41 25.74 -19.13 -6.23
CA ALA A 41 24.59 -18.28 -6.56
C ALA A 41 23.43 -19.07 -7.21
N ALA A 42 23.72 -19.87 -8.23
CA ALA A 42 22.72 -20.73 -8.89
C ALA A 42 22.02 -21.72 -7.94
N LEU A 43 22.72 -22.30 -6.96
CA LEU A 43 22.07 -23.14 -5.94
C LEU A 43 21.15 -22.30 -5.06
N GLY A 44 21.59 -21.09 -4.68
CA GLY A 44 20.77 -20.12 -3.95
C GLY A 44 19.47 -19.79 -4.68
N ASP A 45 19.54 -19.49 -5.98
CA ASP A 45 18.38 -19.20 -6.81
C ASP A 45 17.40 -20.38 -6.87
N ALA A 46 17.93 -21.60 -7.05
CA ALA A 46 17.13 -22.83 -7.07
C ALA A 46 16.46 -23.12 -5.71
N ILE A 47 17.20 -22.98 -4.61
CA ILE A 47 16.69 -23.18 -3.24
C ILE A 47 15.56 -22.20 -2.94
N GLU A 48 15.70 -20.93 -3.32
CA GLU A 48 14.68 -19.90 -3.10
C GLU A 48 13.43 -20.12 -3.95
N ALA A 49 13.58 -20.54 -5.21
CA ALA A 49 12.44 -20.88 -6.07
C ALA A 49 11.71 -22.13 -5.56
N LEU A 50 12.45 -23.17 -5.18
CA LEU A 50 11.88 -24.44 -4.74
C LEU A 50 11.29 -24.35 -3.32
N GLY A 51 11.93 -23.61 -2.40
CA GLY A 51 11.43 -23.37 -1.06
C GLY A 51 10.03 -22.73 -1.07
N ARG A 52 9.84 -21.73 -1.93
CA ARG A 52 8.52 -21.11 -2.13
C ARG A 52 7.46 -22.09 -2.63
N ARG A 53 7.83 -23.06 -3.47
CA ARG A 53 6.93 -24.11 -3.99
C ARG A 53 6.64 -25.21 -2.97
N ALA A 54 7.64 -25.58 -2.17
CA ALA A 54 7.53 -26.60 -1.13
C ALA A 54 6.76 -26.13 0.10
N CYS A 55 6.58 -24.81 0.25
CA CYS A 55 5.78 -24.22 1.31
C CYS A 55 4.28 -24.48 1.01
N GLU A 56 3.77 -25.64 1.44
CA GLU A 56 2.40 -26.12 1.20
C GLU A 56 1.31 -25.20 1.77
N GLU A 57 1.62 -24.46 2.83
CA GLU A 57 0.71 -23.51 3.46
C GLU A 57 1.51 -22.26 3.85
N ARG A 58 1.05 -21.08 3.44
CA ARG A 58 1.35 -19.82 4.14
C ARG A 58 0.29 -19.68 5.22
N PRO A 59 0.48 -20.23 6.42
CA PRO A 59 -0.62 -20.28 7.32
C PRO A 59 -0.62 -18.93 8.04
N ASP A 60 -1.68 -18.16 7.79
CA ASP A 60 -1.95 -16.88 8.44
C ASP A 60 -1.88 -16.98 9.98
N ASP A 61 -1.90 -18.22 10.52
CA ASP A 61 -1.73 -18.55 11.92
C ASP A 61 -0.35 -18.22 12.52
N LEU A 62 0.70 -18.06 11.70
CA LEU A 62 2.02 -17.62 12.14
C LEU A 62 2.12 -16.10 12.31
N ILE A 63 1.17 -15.37 11.73
CA ILE A 63 1.19 -13.91 11.68
C ILE A 63 0.57 -13.32 12.94
N GLY A 64 1.26 -12.33 13.51
CA GLY A 64 0.77 -11.48 14.57
C GLY A 64 1.31 -11.82 15.95
N ARG A 65 0.60 -11.30 16.96
CA ARG A 65 1.08 -11.21 18.35
C ARG A 65 0.29 -12.07 19.33
N SER A 66 -0.60 -12.92 18.84
CA SER A 66 -1.37 -13.80 19.71
C SER A 66 -0.42 -14.82 20.36
N GLU A 67 -0.75 -15.23 21.58
CA GLU A 67 0.02 -16.27 22.26
C GLU A 67 0.06 -17.57 21.45
N ALA A 68 -1.05 -17.93 20.80
CA ALA A 68 -1.15 -19.08 19.91
C ALA A 68 -0.22 -18.97 18.69
N ALA A 69 -0.19 -17.82 18.00
CA ALA A 69 0.68 -17.61 16.85
C ALA A 69 2.16 -17.66 17.25
N CYS A 70 2.51 -17.06 18.39
CA CYS A 70 3.87 -17.12 18.93
C CYS A 70 4.29 -18.54 19.31
N ALA A 71 3.40 -19.31 19.95
CA ALA A 71 3.67 -20.70 20.34
C ALA A 71 3.87 -21.58 19.10
N LEU A 72 2.97 -21.49 18.11
CA LEU A 72 3.05 -22.23 16.86
C LEU A 72 4.32 -21.87 16.06
N TRP A 73 4.66 -20.58 15.99
CA TRP A 73 5.90 -20.14 15.34
C TRP A 73 7.13 -20.77 16.01
N ASN A 74 7.19 -20.77 17.34
CA ASN A 74 8.31 -21.36 18.08
C ASN A 74 8.40 -22.88 17.89
N GLU A 75 7.26 -23.57 17.88
CA GLU A 75 7.19 -25.02 17.63
C GLU A 75 7.74 -25.36 16.24
N ARG A 76 7.26 -24.68 15.19
CA ARG A 76 7.76 -24.87 13.82
C ARG A 76 9.23 -24.51 13.68
N ALA A 77 9.67 -23.41 14.33
CA ALA A 77 11.06 -23.00 14.33
C ALA A 77 11.99 -24.03 15.01
N ALA A 78 11.51 -24.70 16.06
CA ALA A 78 12.25 -25.74 16.76
C ALA A 78 12.33 -27.05 15.96
N ALA A 79 11.36 -27.34 15.10
CA ALA A 79 11.36 -28.52 14.24
C ALA A 79 12.39 -28.47 13.11
N GLN A 80 12.89 -27.27 12.75
CA GLN A 80 13.93 -27.05 11.74
C GLN A 80 13.66 -27.70 10.37
N ARG A 81 12.39 -27.76 9.96
CA ARG A 81 11.96 -28.31 8.67
C ARG A 81 12.22 -27.29 7.54
N ALA A 82 13.06 -27.65 6.57
CA ALA A 82 13.52 -26.75 5.51
C ALA A 82 12.37 -26.17 4.66
N GLU A 83 11.34 -26.97 4.43
CA GLU A 83 10.12 -26.61 3.70
C GLU A 83 9.24 -25.59 4.44
N GLN A 84 9.42 -25.43 5.76
CA GLN A 84 8.68 -24.46 6.58
C GLN A 84 9.39 -23.11 6.74
N LEU A 85 10.65 -23.01 6.30
CA LEU A 85 11.49 -21.84 6.57
C LEU A 85 10.90 -20.55 6.00
N ASP A 86 10.38 -20.55 4.76
CA ASP A 86 9.84 -19.34 4.13
C ASP A 86 8.64 -18.77 4.90
N GLY A 87 7.77 -19.63 5.44
CA GLY A 87 6.66 -19.20 6.31
C GLY A 87 7.14 -18.56 7.61
N LEU A 88 8.22 -19.07 8.21
CA LEU A 88 8.83 -18.51 9.41
C LEU A 88 9.51 -17.17 9.15
N LEU A 89 10.28 -17.07 8.06
CA LEU A 89 10.99 -15.86 7.64
C LEU A 89 10.02 -14.72 7.27
N GLY A 90 8.84 -15.05 6.73
CA GLY A 90 7.81 -14.08 6.41
C GLY A 90 7.20 -13.37 7.62
N SER A 91 7.20 -14.00 8.80
CA SER A 91 6.55 -13.47 10.01
C SER A 91 7.50 -13.13 11.15
N TRP A 92 8.80 -13.45 11.10
CA TRP A 92 9.66 -13.31 12.29
C TRP A 92 9.79 -11.89 12.88
N CYS A 93 9.54 -10.82 12.09
CA CYS A 93 9.60 -9.41 12.52
C CYS A 93 8.22 -8.72 12.66
N ASP A 94 7.10 -9.44 12.60
CA ASP A 94 5.76 -8.86 12.76
C ASP A 94 5.32 -8.64 14.24
N VAL A 95 6.19 -9.04 15.16
CA VAL A 95 6.04 -8.98 16.61
C VAL A 95 6.81 -7.81 17.24
N PRO A 96 6.61 -7.48 18.53
CA PRO A 96 7.49 -6.56 19.25
C PRO A 96 8.95 -7.03 19.26
N ALA A 97 9.88 -6.08 19.31
CA ALA A 97 11.32 -6.32 19.19
C ALA A 97 11.90 -7.39 20.13
N ALA A 98 11.35 -7.55 21.35
CA ALA A 98 11.79 -8.59 22.29
C ALA A 98 11.45 -10.00 21.79
N GLN A 99 10.28 -10.19 21.19
CA GLN A 99 9.87 -11.46 20.59
C GLN A 99 10.61 -11.70 19.28
N ALA A 100 10.78 -10.68 18.44
CA ALA A 100 11.59 -10.78 17.22
C ALA A 100 13.05 -11.17 17.53
N ALA A 101 13.62 -10.65 18.63
CA ALA A 101 14.95 -11.07 19.10
C ALA A 101 14.99 -12.55 19.50
N ALA A 102 13.95 -13.06 20.16
CA ALA A 102 13.85 -14.48 20.50
C ALA A 102 13.73 -15.35 19.24
N ARG A 103 12.88 -14.94 18.28
CA ARG A 103 12.73 -15.59 16.97
C ARG A 103 14.04 -15.61 16.18
N ALA A 104 14.78 -14.50 16.16
CA ALA A 104 16.11 -14.42 15.55
C ALA A 104 17.12 -15.37 16.21
N GLY A 105 17.08 -15.50 17.55
CA GLY A 105 17.92 -16.45 18.28
C GLY A 105 17.59 -17.92 17.97
N LEU A 106 16.34 -18.25 17.65
CA LEU A 106 15.96 -19.58 17.16
C LEU A 106 16.47 -19.81 15.73
N LEU A 107 16.32 -18.83 14.82
CA LEU A 107 16.82 -18.93 13.45
C LEU A 107 18.36 -19.00 13.37
N ALA A 108 19.07 -18.45 14.35
CA ALA A 108 20.52 -18.59 14.45
C ALA A 108 20.97 -20.03 14.71
N GLN A 109 20.08 -20.88 15.23
CA GLN A 109 20.34 -22.31 15.47
C GLN A 109 20.08 -23.16 14.22
N TRP A 110 19.47 -22.60 13.17
CA TRP A 110 19.23 -23.32 11.93
C TRP A 110 20.54 -23.52 11.16
N PRO A 111 20.68 -24.64 10.42
CA PRO A 111 21.75 -24.80 9.45
C PRO A 111 21.77 -23.63 8.45
N SER A 112 22.94 -23.32 7.89
CA SER A 112 23.06 -22.27 6.88
C SER A 112 22.12 -22.55 5.70
N ASP A 113 21.42 -21.51 5.25
CA ASP A 113 20.40 -21.53 4.19
C ASP A 113 20.35 -20.15 3.51
N PRO A 114 20.44 -20.07 2.17
CA PRO A 114 20.47 -18.79 1.45
C PRO A 114 19.17 -17.97 1.62
N ARG A 115 18.03 -18.61 1.91
CA ARG A 115 16.77 -17.90 2.17
C ARG A 115 16.83 -17.14 3.48
N ARG A 116 17.49 -17.70 4.50
CA ARG A 116 17.75 -17.02 5.79
C ARG A 116 18.64 -15.81 5.57
N ASP A 117 19.69 -15.95 4.76
CA ASP A 117 20.61 -14.86 4.44
C ASP A 117 19.86 -13.70 3.77
N ALA A 118 19.03 -13.99 2.76
CA ALA A 118 18.16 -13.00 2.10
C ALA A 118 17.18 -12.32 3.08
N ALA A 119 16.56 -13.07 3.99
CA ALA A 119 15.64 -12.51 4.98
C ALA A 119 16.35 -11.60 6.00
N VAL A 120 17.59 -11.90 6.38
CA VAL A 120 18.41 -11.03 7.23
C VAL A 120 18.70 -9.71 6.52
N LEU A 121 19.08 -9.76 5.24
CA LEU A 121 19.31 -8.56 4.43
C LEU A 121 18.04 -7.71 4.31
N ALA A 122 16.88 -8.32 4.09
CA ALA A 122 15.60 -7.62 4.06
C ALA A 122 15.31 -6.88 5.38
N VAL A 123 15.64 -7.48 6.53
CA VAL A 123 15.51 -6.84 7.85
C VAL A 123 16.50 -5.68 8.01
N LEU A 124 17.73 -5.82 7.52
CA LEU A 124 18.71 -4.73 7.53
C LEU A 124 18.22 -3.54 6.70
N HIS A 125 17.63 -3.77 5.52
CA HIS A 125 17.07 -2.69 4.70
C HIS A 125 15.84 -2.04 5.34
N ALA A 126 14.91 -2.85 5.85
CA ALA A 126 13.66 -2.35 6.42
C ALA A 126 13.83 -1.62 7.77
N THR A 127 14.90 -1.93 8.52
CA THR A 127 15.19 -1.40 9.86
C THR A 127 13.96 -1.34 10.80
N PRO A 128 13.24 -2.47 11.02
CA PRO A 128 11.94 -2.46 11.69
C PRO A 128 11.97 -1.94 13.14
N TYR A 129 13.14 -1.93 13.79
CA TYR A 129 13.31 -1.46 15.16
C TYR A 129 14.53 -0.54 15.31
N ARG A 130 14.36 0.61 15.97
CA ARG A 130 15.43 1.64 16.06
C ARG A 130 16.38 1.51 17.25
N THR A 131 15.98 0.94 18.38
CA THR A 131 16.73 1.11 19.66
C THR A 131 16.91 -0.15 20.52
N THR A 132 16.54 -1.33 20.04
CA THR A 132 16.58 -2.56 20.86
C THR A 132 17.89 -3.34 20.70
N SER A 133 18.83 -3.13 21.62
CA SER A 133 20.17 -3.75 21.59
C SER A 133 20.18 -5.27 21.49
N LYS A 134 19.23 -5.98 22.14
CA LYS A 134 19.13 -7.44 22.09
C LYS A 134 18.80 -7.95 20.68
N PHE A 135 17.82 -7.33 20.01
CA PHE A 135 17.45 -7.70 18.64
C PHE A 135 18.64 -7.52 17.70
N TRP A 136 19.27 -6.35 17.71
CA TRP A 136 20.41 -6.06 16.86
C TRP A 136 21.63 -6.94 17.16
N THR A 137 21.79 -7.39 18.41
CA THR A 137 22.82 -8.38 18.76
C THR A 137 22.57 -9.72 18.07
N GLN A 138 21.31 -10.17 17.97
CA GLN A 138 20.95 -11.40 17.26
C GLN A 138 21.06 -11.22 15.74
N ILE A 139 20.68 -10.04 15.21
CA ILE A 139 20.85 -9.73 13.79
C ILE A 139 22.33 -9.72 13.38
N CYS A 140 23.24 -9.09 14.15
CA CYS A 140 24.67 -9.16 13.84
C CYS A 140 25.19 -10.61 13.81
N ALA A 141 24.77 -11.45 14.76
CA ALA A 141 25.15 -12.86 14.76
C ALA A 141 24.64 -13.61 13.51
N LEU A 142 23.44 -13.27 13.03
CA LEU A 142 22.92 -13.81 11.77
C LEU A 142 23.66 -13.28 10.55
N VAL A 143 24.05 -12.00 10.54
CA VAL A 143 24.87 -11.39 9.49
C VAL A 143 26.21 -12.10 9.38
N GLU A 144 26.91 -12.27 10.50
CA GLU A 144 28.20 -12.99 10.56
C GLU A 144 28.10 -14.45 10.06
N ALA A 145 26.89 -15.02 10.03
CA ALA A 145 26.63 -16.38 9.55
C ALA A 145 26.18 -16.45 8.07
N ILE A 146 26.07 -15.31 7.38
CA ILE A 146 25.73 -15.26 5.94
C ILE A 146 26.85 -15.91 5.12
N ARG A 147 26.45 -16.73 4.14
CA ARG A 147 27.36 -17.37 3.19
C ARG A 147 26.95 -17.21 1.73
N ASP A 148 25.76 -16.68 1.46
CA ASP A 148 25.26 -16.53 0.09
C ASP A 148 26.08 -15.50 -0.72
N PRO A 149 26.74 -15.89 -1.82
CA PRO A 149 27.50 -14.95 -2.65
C PRO A 149 26.66 -13.81 -3.23
N ARG A 150 25.34 -13.99 -3.35
CA ARG A 150 24.40 -12.94 -3.81
C ARG A 150 24.26 -11.78 -2.81
N ALA A 151 24.73 -11.95 -1.57
CA ALA A 151 24.57 -10.98 -0.48
C ALA A 151 25.52 -9.77 -0.57
N VAL A 152 26.64 -9.87 -1.29
CA VAL A 152 27.74 -8.87 -1.25
C VAL A 152 27.27 -7.46 -1.59
N GLU A 153 26.56 -7.29 -2.71
CA GLU A 153 26.06 -5.98 -3.14
C GLU A 153 25.02 -5.40 -2.17
N GLN A 154 24.17 -6.26 -1.61
CA GLN A 154 23.17 -5.83 -0.62
C GLN A 154 23.84 -5.40 0.70
N LEU A 155 24.85 -6.13 1.16
CA LEU A 155 25.62 -5.76 2.37
C LEU A 155 26.33 -4.42 2.20
N ARG A 156 26.88 -4.13 1.01
CA ARG A 156 27.44 -2.80 0.68
C ARG A 156 26.37 -1.71 0.75
N ALA A 157 25.21 -1.93 0.16
CA ALA A 157 24.10 -0.98 0.20
C ALA A 157 23.58 -0.72 1.63
N VAL A 158 23.54 -1.77 2.47
CA VAL A 158 23.14 -1.66 3.88
C VAL A 158 24.07 -0.75 4.67
N GLN A 159 25.39 -0.78 4.40
CA GLN A 159 26.35 0.10 5.09
C GLN A 159 25.99 1.58 4.89
N THR A 160 25.55 1.97 3.69
CA THR A 160 25.12 3.35 3.40
C THR A 160 23.82 3.71 4.11
N ILE A 161 22.80 2.83 4.07
CA ILE A 161 21.47 3.11 4.65
C ILE A 161 21.53 3.29 6.17
N HIS A 162 22.34 2.48 6.86
CA HIS A 162 22.39 2.51 8.32
C HIS A 162 23.05 3.77 8.88
N ASP A 163 23.97 4.36 8.13
CA ASP A 163 24.59 5.63 8.49
C ASP A 163 23.54 6.77 8.55
N GLU A 164 22.52 6.75 7.68
CA GLU A 164 21.46 7.75 7.65
C GLU A 164 20.39 7.49 8.72
N VAL A 165 19.95 6.24 8.89
CA VAL A 165 18.76 5.91 9.70
C VAL A 165 19.08 5.72 11.18
N LEU A 166 20.17 5.01 11.52
CA LEU A 166 20.44 4.62 12.90
C LEU A 166 21.32 5.62 13.66
N ARG A 167 22.15 6.43 12.98
CA ARG A 167 23.04 7.39 13.66
C ARG A 167 22.33 8.59 14.29
N THR A 168 20.99 8.68 14.23
CA THR A 168 20.21 9.75 14.87
C THR A 168 20.30 9.75 16.41
N SER A 169 20.85 8.69 17.02
CA SER A 169 21.08 8.59 18.45
C SER A 169 22.41 7.92 18.78
N LYS A 170 22.98 8.18 19.96
CA LYS A 170 24.21 7.52 20.44
C LYS A 170 24.09 5.99 20.46
N GLY A 171 22.91 5.46 20.80
CA GLY A 171 22.65 4.02 20.82
C GLY A 171 22.61 3.41 19.41
N GLY A 172 21.96 4.10 18.48
CA GLY A 172 21.87 3.64 17.09
C GLY A 172 23.19 3.76 16.33
N ALA A 173 24.05 4.74 16.64
CA ALA A 173 25.40 4.81 16.07
C ALA A 173 26.24 3.56 16.38
N ARG A 174 26.21 3.07 17.63
CA ARG A 174 26.91 1.84 18.01
C ARG A 174 26.36 0.59 17.29
N ILE A 175 25.05 0.57 17.03
CA ILE A 175 24.42 -0.51 16.27
C ILE A 175 24.88 -0.46 14.82
N ALA A 176 24.86 0.72 14.19
CA ALA A 176 25.33 0.93 12.82
C ALA A 176 26.79 0.49 12.66
N ASP A 177 27.68 0.90 13.57
CA ASP A 177 29.10 0.51 13.54
C ASP A 177 29.27 -1.01 13.63
N ARG A 178 28.48 -1.69 14.48
CA ARG A 178 28.54 -3.14 14.65
C ARG A 178 28.00 -3.89 13.42
N VAL A 179 26.90 -3.41 12.84
CA VAL A 179 26.35 -3.99 11.60
C VAL A 179 27.33 -3.80 10.44
N ALA A 180 27.93 -2.61 10.31
CA ALA A 180 28.91 -2.32 9.26
C ALA A 180 30.15 -3.22 9.38
N ALA A 181 30.66 -3.42 10.60
CA ALA A 181 31.80 -4.30 10.86
C ALA A 181 31.47 -5.77 10.52
N ALA A 182 30.31 -6.28 10.95
CA ALA A 182 29.87 -7.62 10.61
C ALA A 182 29.70 -7.80 9.09
N ALA A 183 29.09 -6.83 8.41
CA ALA A 183 28.91 -6.84 6.96
C ALA A 183 30.26 -6.86 6.21
N ALA A 184 31.22 -6.03 6.62
CA ALA A 184 32.56 -6.00 6.02
C ALA A 184 33.27 -7.35 6.14
N GLN A 185 33.24 -7.96 7.32
CA GLN A 185 33.84 -9.28 7.54
C GLN A 185 33.22 -10.36 6.64
N VAL A 186 31.90 -10.31 6.45
CA VAL A 186 31.18 -11.26 5.59
C VAL A 186 31.50 -11.03 4.11
N ILE A 187 31.56 -9.78 3.67
CA ILE A 187 31.96 -9.42 2.30
C ILE A 187 33.35 -9.98 2.02
N ASP A 188 34.33 -9.70 2.88
CA ASP A 188 35.70 -10.20 2.71
C ASP A 188 35.73 -11.74 2.67
N ALA A 189 34.95 -12.41 3.52
CA ALA A 189 34.88 -13.87 3.56
C ALA A 189 34.24 -14.47 2.29
N ILE A 190 33.24 -13.82 1.71
CA ILE A 190 32.58 -14.26 0.48
C ILE A 190 33.47 -13.99 -0.74
N GLU A 191 34.08 -12.81 -0.83
CA GLU A 191 34.95 -12.44 -1.96
C GLU A 191 36.25 -13.25 -2.00
N ALA A 192 36.68 -13.79 -0.86
CA ALA A 192 37.78 -14.75 -0.79
C ALA A 192 37.42 -16.13 -1.40
N ILE A 193 36.14 -16.42 -1.64
CA ILE A 193 35.71 -17.67 -2.31
C ILE A 193 35.99 -17.52 -3.80
N GLU A 194 36.79 -18.44 -4.36
CA GLU A 194 37.10 -18.46 -5.79
C GLU A 194 35.80 -18.51 -6.61
N THR A 195 35.71 -17.65 -7.63
CA THR A 195 34.52 -17.61 -8.50
C THR A 195 34.36 -18.97 -9.18
N PRO A 196 33.23 -19.66 -8.96
CA PRO A 196 33.02 -20.97 -9.55
C PRO A 196 32.99 -20.86 -11.08
N PRO A 197 33.48 -21.89 -11.80
CA PRO A 197 33.39 -21.93 -13.25
C PRO A 197 31.91 -21.90 -13.68
N PRO A 198 31.61 -21.42 -14.91
CA PRO A 198 30.24 -21.41 -15.42
C PRO A 198 29.67 -22.83 -15.46
N LEU A 199 28.36 -22.95 -15.18
CA LEU A 199 27.65 -24.23 -15.21
C LEU A 199 27.70 -24.86 -16.61
N GLY A 200 27.94 -26.16 -16.65
CA GLY A 200 27.73 -26.98 -17.84
C GLY A 200 26.28 -26.96 -18.32
N ALA A 201 26.06 -27.24 -19.61
CA ALA A 201 24.76 -27.11 -20.26
C ALA A 201 23.63 -27.91 -19.56
N ALA A 202 23.93 -29.11 -19.05
CA ALA A 202 22.95 -29.94 -18.34
C ALA A 202 22.49 -29.29 -17.02
N ALA A 203 23.43 -28.77 -16.22
CA ALA A 203 23.13 -28.09 -14.97
C ALA A 203 22.44 -26.74 -15.20
N ALA A 204 22.84 -25.98 -16.22
CA ALA A 204 22.14 -24.76 -16.62
C ALA A 204 20.69 -25.03 -17.02
N SER A 205 20.43 -26.12 -17.77
CA SER A 205 19.07 -26.56 -18.12
C SER A 205 18.27 -26.99 -16.89
N ALA A 206 18.88 -27.76 -15.97
CA ALA A 206 18.24 -28.17 -14.72
C ALA A 206 17.89 -26.98 -13.84
N LEU A 207 18.81 -26.01 -13.69
CA LEU A 207 18.58 -24.75 -13.01
C LEU A 207 17.38 -24.02 -13.61
N ALA A 208 17.34 -23.86 -14.93
CA ALA A 208 16.22 -23.20 -15.62
C ALA A 208 14.88 -23.86 -15.27
N ARG A 209 14.80 -25.20 -15.21
CA ARG A 209 13.57 -25.91 -14.83
C ARG A 209 13.19 -25.73 -13.36
N LEU A 210 14.17 -25.60 -12.46
CA LEU A 210 13.92 -25.37 -11.03
C LEU A 210 13.46 -23.94 -10.75
N VAL A 211 14.05 -22.94 -11.42
CA VAL A 211 13.77 -21.50 -11.17
C VAL A 211 12.61 -20.96 -11.98
N THR A 212 12.28 -21.57 -13.12
CA THR A 212 11.10 -21.15 -13.90
C THR A 212 9.88 -21.42 -13.03
N PRO A 213 9.09 -20.39 -12.67
CA PRO A 213 7.87 -20.61 -11.91
C PRO A 213 7.00 -21.58 -12.69
N ALA A 214 6.36 -22.52 -11.97
CA ALA A 214 5.37 -23.39 -12.58
C ALA A 214 4.42 -22.49 -13.36
N ALA A 215 4.25 -22.76 -14.66
CA ALA A 215 3.44 -21.91 -15.49
C ALA A 215 2.06 -21.77 -14.80
N PRO A 216 1.55 -20.54 -14.60
CA PRO A 216 0.34 -20.33 -13.82
C PRO A 216 -0.72 -21.26 -14.37
N THR A 217 -1.42 -21.93 -13.45
CA THR A 217 -2.44 -22.90 -13.84
C THR A 217 -3.47 -22.20 -14.74
N THR A 218 -4.15 -22.95 -15.61
CA THR A 218 -5.18 -22.38 -16.49
C THR A 218 -6.21 -21.55 -15.68
N HIS A 219 -6.44 -21.92 -14.42
CA HIS A 219 -7.28 -21.19 -13.48
C HIS A 219 -6.67 -19.87 -13.01
N GLU A 220 -5.39 -19.81 -12.63
CA GLU A 220 -4.72 -18.55 -12.23
C GLU A 220 -4.64 -17.54 -13.38
N ARG A 221 -4.32 -18.01 -14.60
CA ARG A 221 -4.33 -17.15 -15.79
C ARG A 221 -5.73 -16.59 -16.07
N SER A 222 -6.78 -17.33 -15.69
CA SER A 222 -8.15 -16.84 -15.80
C SER A 222 -8.44 -15.78 -14.75
N LEU A 223 -7.94 -15.92 -13.52
CA LEU A 223 -8.17 -14.94 -12.45
C LEU A 223 -7.47 -13.61 -12.72
N GLU A 224 -6.19 -13.64 -13.14
CA GLU A 224 -5.44 -12.42 -13.49
C GLU A 224 -6.09 -11.71 -14.68
N ALA A 225 -6.54 -12.45 -15.69
CA ALA A 225 -7.26 -11.88 -16.84
C ALA A 225 -8.63 -11.29 -16.44
N ILE A 226 -9.35 -11.91 -15.51
CA ILE A 226 -10.60 -11.35 -14.96
C ILE A 226 -10.31 -10.08 -14.15
N LEU A 227 -9.27 -10.08 -13.31
CA LEU A 227 -8.85 -8.90 -12.56
C LEU A 227 -8.47 -7.76 -13.49
N GLU A 228 -7.69 -8.03 -14.55
CA GLU A 228 -7.34 -7.03 -15.55
C GLU A 228 -8.59 -6.40 -16.18
N GLN A 229 -9.58 -7.21 -16.56
CA GLN A 229 -10.87 -6.71 -17.08
C GLN A 229 -11.63 -5.85 -16.06
N VAL A 230 -11.61 -6.22 -14.77
CA VAL A 230 -12.20 -5.41 -13.69
C VAL A 230 -11.45 -4.08 -13.54
N LEU A 231 -10.13 -4.06 -13.65
CA LEU A 231 -9.34 -2.82 -13.52
C LEU A 231 -9.44 -1.94 -14.78
N GLU A 232 -9.70 -2.53 -15.94
CA GLU A 232 -10.03 -1.78 -17.15
C GLU A 232 -11.42 -1.14 -17.08
N ASN A 233 -12.39 -1.85 -16.47
CA ASN A 233 -13.79 -1.45 -16.35
C ASN A 233 -14.24 -1.49 -14.87
N PRO A 234 -13.69 -0.59 -14.02
CA PRO A 234 -13.88 -0.65 -12.58
C PRO A 234 -15.34 -0.51 -12.14
N ASP A 235 -16.20 0.16 -12.91
CA ASP A 235 -17.61 0.33 -12.55
C ASP A 235 -18.51 -0.87 -12.94
N ASP A 236 -17.96 -1.89 -13.63
CA ASP A 236 -18.73 -3.06 -14.06
C ASP A 236 -18.91 -4.07 -12.91
N LEU A 237 -20.07 -4.00 -12.26
CA LEU A 237 -20.43 -4.89 -11.16
C LEU A 237 -20.58 -6.36 -11.60
N ALA A 238 -20.87 -6.63 -12.87
CA ALA A 238 -20.97 -8.00 -13.37
C ALA A 238 -19.57 -8.63 -13.49
N LEU A 239 -18.58 -7.89 -13.99
CA LEU A 239 -17.18 -8.35 -13.99
C LEU A 239 -16.67 -8.56 -12.57
N ARG A 240 -17.01 -7.67 -11.63
CA ARG A 240 -16.65 -7.84 -10.21
C ARG A 240 -17.33 -9.07 -9.58
N ALA A 241 -18.56 -9.41 -9.96
CA ALA A 241 -19.22 -10.63 -9.51
C ALA A 241 -18.50 -11.89 -10.04
N VAL A 242 -18.16 -11.93 -11.32
CA VAL A 242 -17.38 -13.03 -11.93
C VAL A 242 -16.01 -13.18 -11.23
N TYR A 243 -15.35 -12.06 -10.92
CA TYR A 243 -14.11 -12.07 -10.15
C TYR A 243 -14.30 -12.62 -8.74
N ALA A 244 -15.40 -12.27 -8.06
CA ALA A 244 -15.72 -12.79 -6.74
C ALA A 244 -15.94 -14.31 -6.75
N ASP A 245 -16.66 -14.82 -7.76
CA ASP A 245 -16.88 -16.26 -7.92
C ASP A 245 -15.56 -17.01 -8.14
N ALA A 246 -14.69 -16.50 -9.02
CA ALA A 246 -13.37 -17.07 -9.28
C ALA A 246 -12.47 -17.04 -8.02
N LEU A 247 -12.54 -15.97 -7.22
CA LEU A 247 -11.84 -15.88 -5.94
C LEU A 247 -12.40 -16.85 -4.90
N ALA A 248 -13.71 -17.10 -4.90
CA ALA A 248 -14.36 -18.01 -3.95
C ALA A 248 -13.89 -19.46 -4.17
N GLU A 249 -13.68 -19.87 -5.42
CA GLU A 249 -13.12 -21.18 -5.77
C GLU A 249 -11.71 -21.39 -5.19
N GLN A 250 -10.95 -20.31 -5.00
CA GLN A 250 -9.61 -20.32 -4.39
C GLN A 250 -9.63 -20.12 -2.87
N GLY A 251 -10.81 -19.90 -2.27
CA GLY A 251 -10.95 -19.59 -0.86
C GLY A 251 -10.42 -18.20 -0.46
N ASP A 252 -10.29 -17.27 -1.41
CA ASP A 252 -9.79 -15.93 -1.11
C ASP A 252 -10.87 -15.09 -0.36
N PRO A 253 -10.55 -14.50 0.80
CA PRO A 253 -11.50 -13.73 1.61
C PRO A 253 -12.07 -12.47 0.92
N ARG A 254 -11.41 -11.98 -0.14
CA ARG A 254 -11.91 -10.89 -0.98
C ARG A 254 -13.21 -11.28 -1.68
N ALA A 255 -13.39 -12.55 -2.06
CA ALA A 255 -14.62 -13.04 -2.70
C ALA A 255 -15.88 -12.69 -1.90
N GLU A 256 -15.84 -12.98 -0.60
CA GLU A 256 -16.96 -12.72 0.31
C GLU A 256 -17.22 -11.23 0.45
N LEU A 257 -16.15 -10.41 0.56
CA LEU A 257 -16.28 -8.96 0.67
C LEU A 257 -16.92 -8.33 -0.58
N VAL A 258 -16.49 -8.75 -1.78
CA VAL A 258 -17.05 -8.28 -3.06
C VAL A 258 -18.53 -8.65 -3.13
N SER A 259 -18.85 -9.91 -2.87
CA SER A 259 -20.23 -10.44 -2.91
C SER A 259 -21.17 -9.68 -1.98
N LEU A 260 -20.78 -9.48 -0.72
CA LEU A 260 -21.57 -8.73 0.27
C LEU A 260 -21.77 -7.26 -0.14
N SER A 261 -20.75 -6.64 -0.72
CA SER A 261 -20.82 -5.25 -1.18
C SER A 261 -21.73 -5.09 -2.41
N ILE A 262 -21.71 -6.04 -3.35
CA ILE A 262 -22.64 -6.05 -4.49
C ILE A 262 -24.08 -6.22 -4.01
N GLN A 263 -24.34 -7.15 -3.10
CA GLN A 263 -25.67 -7.31 -2.48
C GLN A 263 -26.14 -6.03 -1.78
N GLN A 264 -25.22 -5.31 -1.13
CA GLN A 264 -25.52 -4.03 -0.51
C GLN A 264 -25.98 -2.95 -1.48
N SER A 265 -25.45 -2.95 -2.71
CA SER A 265 -25.82 -1.97 -3.72
C SER A 265 -27.13 -2.30 -4.44
N GLY A 266 -27.53 -3.58 -4.47
CA GLY A 266 -28.78 -4.03 -5.09
C GLY A 266 -30.01 -4.08 -4.16
N LEU A 267 -29.84 -3.96 -2.84
CA LEU A 267 -30.92 -4.13 -1.85
C LEU A 267 -31.15 -2.88 -0.99
N ASP A 268 -32.40 -2.69 -0.55
CA ASP A 268 -32.82 -1.55 0.28
C ASP A 268 -32.22 -1.50 1.70
N LYS A 269 -31.48 -2.54 2.14
CA LYS A 269 -30.59 -2.55 3.33
C LYS A 269 -29.93 -3.91 3.50
N ILE A 270 -28.61 -3.95 3.66
CA ILE A 270 -27.94 -5.09 4.31
C ILE A 270 -28.27 -5.13 5.80
N ASP A 271 -28.37 -6.33 6.34
CA ASP A 271 -28.64 -6.51 7.75
C ASP A 271 -27.41 -6.13 8.61
N LYS A 272 -27.58 -6.19 9.94
CA LYS A 272 -26.51 -5.88 10.89
C LYS A 272 -25.42 -6.96 10.91
N ALA A 273 -25.75 -8.21 10.59
CA ALA A 273 -24.82 -9.33 10.61
C ALA A 273 -23.83 -9.23 9.44
N GLN A 274 -24.31 -8.96 8.22
CA GLN A 274 -23.51 -8.71 7.03
C GLN A 274 -22.56 -7.53 7.23
N ARG A 275 -23.05 -6.40 7.78
CA ARG A 275 -22.18 -5.25 8.14
C ARG A 275 -21.09 -5.62 9.14
N THR A 276 -21.44 -6.43 10.14
CA THR A 276 -20.47 -6.93 11.12
C THR A 276 -19.43 -7.82 10.43
N ARG A 277 -19.86 -8.69 9.52
CA ARG A 277 -19.00 -9.60 8.76
C ARG A 277 -18.05 -8.86 7.83
N MET A 278 -18.53 -7.89 7.06
CA MET A 278 -17.67 -7.02 6.22
C MET A 278 -16.60 -6.31 7.06
N LYS A 279 -16.97 -5.75 8.22
CA LYS A 279 -16.00 -5.14 9.14
C LYS A 279 -14.96 -6.13 9.65
N ALA A 280 -15.36 -7.38 9.92
CA ALA A 280 -14.45 -8.42 10.35
C ALA A 280 -13.45 -8.80 9.23
N LEU A 281 -13.94 -8.98 8.00
CA LEU A 281 -13.11 -9.25 6.82
C LEU A 281 -12.10 -8.12 6.59
N LEU A 282 -12.56 -6.86 6.62
CA LEU A 282 -11.69 -5.69 6.51
C LEU A 282 -10.63 -5.70 7.62
N LYS A 283 -11.01 -5.91 8.87
CA LYS A 283 -10.06 -5.94 9.99
C LYS A 283 -8.99 -7.03 9.84
N ALA A 284 -9.38 -8.22 9.38
CA ALA A 284 -8.49 -9.37 9.25
C ALA A 284 -7.58 -9.28 8.01
N HIS A 285 -8.12 -8.83 6.86
CA HIS A 285 -7.47 -8.99 5.56
C HIS A 285 -7.14 -7.67 4.85
N LEU A 286 -7.28 -6.50 5.50
CA LEU A 286 -7.05 -5.19 4.84
C LEU A 286 -5.72 -5.11 4.08
N SER A 287 -4.63 -5.62 4.66
CA SER A 287 -3.30 -5.57 4.03
C SER A 287 -3.26 -6.34 2.71
N ALA A 288 -3.88 -7.53 2.67
CA ALA A 288 -3.97 -8.35 1.45
C ALA A 288 -4.94 -7.74 0.43
N LEU A 289 -6.03 -7.12 0.91
CA LEU A 289 -7.02 -6.43 0.06
C LEU A 289 -6.41 -5.22 -0.65
N LEU A 290 -5.57 -4.44 0.04
CA LEU A 290 -4.87 -3.29 -0.55
C LEU A 290 -3.69 -3.68 -1.46
N GLY A 291 -3.12 -4.88 -1.25
CA GLY A 291 -1.97 -5.35 -2.00
C GLY A 291 -0.79 -4.36 -1.92
N PRO A 292 -0.16 -4.01 -3.06
CA PRO A 292 0.95 -3.05 -3.10
C PRO A 292 0.60 -1.66 -2.54
N LEU A 293 -0.68 -1.28 -2.51
CA LEU A 293 -1.09 0.04 -2.02
C LEU A 293 -1.08 0.16 -0.48
N ASP A 294 -0.96 -0.96 0.26
CA ASP A 294 -1.03 -0.97 1.73
C ASP A 294 -0.02 -0.03 2.41
N LYS A 295 1.16 0.16 1.80
CA LYS A 295 2.24 0.96 2.39
C LYS A 295 2.22 2.44 2.00
N VAL A 296 1.34 2.82 1.07
CA VAL A 296 1.26 4.18 0.52
C VAL A 296 -0.05 4.89 0.86
N VAL A 297 -0.93 4.27 1.63
CA VAL A 297 -2.20 4.88 2.06
C VAL A 297 -2.35 4.88 3.57
N PHE A 298 -2.99 5.92 4.11
CA PHE A 298 -3.36 5.96 5.52
C PHE A 298 -4.52 5.01 5.82
N ARG A 299 -4.24 3.91 6.53
CA ARG A 299 -5.23 2.88 6.90
C ARG A 299 -6.46 3.39 7.67
N ARG A 300 -6.38 4.56 8.30
CA ARG A 300 -7.50 5.16 9.07
C ARG A 300 -8.50 5.90 8.19
N ASP A 301 -8.09 6.28 6.99
CA ASP A 301 -8.81 7.20 6.12
C ASP A 301 -8.99 6.60 4.72
N LEU A 302 -9.36 5.32 4.69
CA LEU A 302 -9.70 4.60 3.47
C LEU A 302 -11.08 3.96 3.52
N GLU A 303 -11.65 3.76 2.34
CA GLU A 303 -12.87 2.97 2.15
C GLU A 303 -12.64 1.99 1.00
N LEU A 304 -13.02 0.73 1.24
CA LEU A 304 -13.09 -0.28 0.21
C LEU A 304 -14.52 -0.33 -0.31
N ASP A 305 -14.69 -0.32 -1.63
CA ASP A 305 -15.97 -0.49 -2.31
C ASP A 305 -15.89 -1.68 -3.26
N HIS A 306 -16.88 -2.57 -3.15
CA HIS A 306 -16.92 -3.85 -3.87
C HIS A 306 -15.58 -4.59 -3.87
N GLY A 307 -14.88 -4.62 -2.72
CA GLY A 307 -13.60 -5.31 -2.53
C GLY A 307 -12.34 -4.57 -3.00
N PHE A 308 -12.45 -3.33 -3.51
CA PHE A 308 -11.32 -2.55 -4.02
C PHE A 308 -11.23 -1.16 -3.38
N LEU A 309 -10.06 -0.53 -3.44
CA LEU A 309 -9.83 0.79 -2.86
C LEU A 309 -10.61 1.85 -3.62
N SER A 310 -11.60 2.47 -2.98
CA SER A 310 -12.43 3.50 -3.60
C SER A 310 -12.13 4.89 -3.07
N ARG A 311 -11.73 5.00 -1.81
CA ARG A 311 -11.33 6.26 -1.18
C ARG A 311 -10.06 6.05 -0.37
N CYS A 312 -9.11 6.99 -0.46
CA CYS A 312 -7.95 7.01 0.44
C CYS A 312 -7.30 8.38 0.57
N ILE A 313 -6.41 8.49 1.56
CA ILE A 313 -5.39 9.52 1.67
C ILE A 313 -4.02 8.86 1.47
N VAL A 314 -3.20 9.40 0.57
CA VAL A 314 -1.84 8.90 0.28
C VAL A 314 -0.89 9.31 1.42
N ASP A 315 -0.10 8.36 1.91
CA ASP A 315 0.94 8.59 2.92
C ASP A 315 2.22 9.12 2.27
N THR A 316 2.32 10.45 2.18
CA THR A 316 3.48 11.13 1.61
C THR A 316 4.68 11.24 2.55
N SER A 317 4.62 10.65 3.75
CA SER A 317 5.81 10.53 4.60
C SER A 317 6.87 9.58 4.02
N ARG A 318 6.53 8.84 2.95
CA ARG A 318 7.38 7.84 2.29
C ARG A 318 7.39 8.05 0.76
N PRO A 319 8.01 9.14 0.27
CA PRO A 319 7.92 9.54 -1.14
C PRO A 319 8.40 8.46 -2.12
N GLN A 320 9.42 7.67 -1.76
CA GLN A 320 9.88 6.58 -2.62
C GLN A 320 8.80 5.50 -2.84
N LEU A 321 8.14 5.07 -1.77
CA LEU A 321 7.07 4.07 -1.89
C LEU A 321 5.89 4.61 -2.71
N VAL A 322 5.56 5.90 -2.54
CA VAL A 322 4.53 6.56 -3.36
C VAL A 322 4.94 6.53 -4.83
N SER A 323 6.18 6.92 -5.14
CA SER A 323 6.72 6.89 -6.51
C SER A 323 6.66 5.49 -7.11
N ASP A 324 7.05 4.46 -6.37
CA ASP A 324 7.02 3.06 -6.83
C ASP A 324 5.59 2.56 -7.09
N ALA A 325 4.60 3.14 -6.39
CA ALA A 325 3.18 2.80 -6.56
C ALA A 325 2.50 3.62 -7.67
N VAL A 326 3.12 4.68 -8.21
CA VAL A 326 2.53 5.47 -9.30
C VAL A 326 2.31 4.56 -10.51
N GLY A 327 1.10 4.63 -11.08
CA GLY A 327 0.73 3.85 -12.25
C GLY A 327 0.29 2.41 -11.97
N HIS A 328 0.31 1.96 -10.71
CA HIS A 328 -0.18 0.64 -10.35
C HIS A 328 -1.68 0.46 -10.72
N PRO A 329 -2.08 -0.64 -11.40
CA PRO A 329 -3.45 -0.84 -11.91
C PRO A 329 -4.57 -0.71 -10.87
N LEU A 330 -4.32 -1.06 -9.60
CA LEU A 330 -5.33 -0.93 -8.52
C LEU A 330 -5.82 0.51 -8.29
N TRP A 331 -5.01 1.52 -8.66
CA TRP A 331 -5.42 2.93 -8.61
C TRP A 331 -6.64 3.23 -9.49
N SER A 332 -6.89 2.41 -10.51
CA SER A 332 -8.06 2.55 -11.40
C SER A 332 -9.41 2.48 -10.69
N THR A 333 -9.46 1.88 -9.51
CA THR A 333 -10.69 1.74 -8.71
C THR A 333 -10.94 2.91 -7.77
N VAL A 334 -9.99 3.84 -7.61
CA VAL A 334 -10.09 4.95 -6.66
C VAL A 334 -10.96 6.06 -7.22
N VAL A 335 -12.10 6.29 -6.57
CA VAL A 335 -13.08 7.34 -6.89
C VAL A 335 -12.76 8.65 -6.19
N GLN A 336 -12.17 8.59 -4.99
CA GLN A 336 -11.82 9.75 -4.18
C GLN A 336 -10.39 9.67 -3.64
N LEU A 337 -9.56 10.67 -3.96
CA LEU A 337 -8.16 10.73 -3.52
C LEU A 337 -7.87 12.02 -2.76
N ASP A 338 -7.06 11.92 -1.70
CA ASP A 338 -6.22 13.00 -1.18
C ASP A 338 -4.76 12.58 -1.33
N GLY A 339 -4.00 13.26 -2.18
CA GLY A 339 -2.67 12.81 -2.55
C GLY A 339 -1.97 13.72 -3.55
N PRO A 340 -0.72 13.40 -3.91
CA PRO A 340 0.10 14.28 -4.73
C PRO A 340 -0.22 14.14 -6.25
N PRO A 341 0.11 15.15 -7.07
CA PRO A 341 -0.22 15.18 -8.50
C PRO A 341 0.25 13.98 -9.31
N GLU A 342 1.43 13.44 -9.02
CA GLU A 342 1.99 12.28 -9.72
C GLU A 342 1.08 11.04 -9.63
N VAL A 343 0.29 10.91 -8.56
CA VAL A 343 -0.67 9.81 -8.42
C VAL A 343 -1.95 10.12 -9.21
N PHE A 344 -2.64 11.23 -8.92
CA PHE A 344 -3.97 11.48 -9.50
C PHE A 344 -3.97 11.91 -10.97
N LEU A 345 -2.84 12.41 -11.50
CA LEU A 345 -2.71 12.74 -12.92
C LEU A 345 -2.32 11.54 -13.77
N HIS A 346 -1.97 10.40 -13.17
CA HIS A 346 -1.60 9.21 -13.93
C HIS A 346 -2.82 8.66 -14.70
N PRO A 347 -2.68 8.26 -15.98
CA PRO A 347 -3.79 7.74 -16.80
C PRO A 347 -4.52 6.50 -16.25
N VAL A 348 -3.97 5.87 -15.22
CA VAL A 348 -4.60 4.73 -14.53
C VAL A 348 -5.79 5.17 -13.68
N MET A 349 -5.86 6.43 -13.23
CA MET A 349 -6.87 6.99 -12.32
C MET A 349 -8.23 7.24 -13.00
N ARG A 350 -8.73 6.25 -13.74
CA ARG A 350 -9.91 6.37 -14.61
C ARG A 350 -11.21 6.57 -13.83
N SER A 351 -11.31 6.03 -12.61
CA SER A 351 -12.48 6.21 -11.75
C SER A 351 -12.46 7.47 -10.91
N LEU A 352 -11.36 8.24 -10.93
CA LEU A 352 -11.25 9.42 -10.07
C LEU A 352 -12.34 10.44 -10.44
N ARG A 353 -13.19 10.77 -9.47
CA ARG A 353 -14.23 11.79 -9.57
C ARG A 353 -14.08 12.88 -8.53
N ARG A 354 -13.47 12.56 -7.38
CA ARG A 354 -13.38 13.46 -6.24
C ARG A 354 -11.93 13.67 -5.81
N LEU A 355 -11.46 14.90 -5.85
CA LEU A 355 -10.13 15.27 -5.38
C LEU A 355 -10.24 16.09 -4.11
N ARG A 356 -9.48 15.70 -3.09
CA ARG A 356 -9.36 16.41 -1.81
C ARG A 356 -7.93 16.89 -1.65
N LEU A 357 -7.79 18.16 -1.33
CA LEU A 357 -6.53 18.85 -1.08
C LEU A 357 -6.57 19.38 0.35
N GLN A 358 -6.70 18.44 1.30
CA GLN A 358 -6.81 18.75 2.72
C GLN A 358 -5.58 18.24 3.46
N GLY A 359 -5.25 18.84 4.60
CA GLY A 359 -4.17 18.35 5.47
C GLY A 359 -2.84 19.13 5.37
N GLY A 360 -2.76 20.16 4.53
CA GLY A 360 -1.56 21.02 4.45
C GLY A 360 -0.30 20.29 3.96
N THR A 361 -0.48 19.06 3.45
CA THR A 361 0.56 18.21 2.89
C THR A 361 1.13 18.78 1.60
N PHE A 362 0.33 19.58 0.87
CA PHE A 362 0.71 20.18 -0.40
C PHE A 362 0.26 21.64 -0.47
N ASP A 363 0.94 22.42 -1.31
CA ASP A 363 0.43 23.73 -1.71
C ASP A 363 -0.72 23.53 -2.72
N ASN A 364 -1.92 23.98 -2.35
CA ASN A 364 -3.08 23.89 -3.24
C ASN A 364 -2.84 24.58 -4.59
N ASN A 365 -2.03 25.65 -4.63
CA ASN A 365 -1.69 26.31 -5.89
C ASN A 365 -0.87 25.40 -6.79
N GLU A 366 0.15 24.72 -6.27
CA GLU A 366 0.97 23.78 -7.04
C GLU A 366 0.12 22.66 -7.64
N VAL A 367 -0.79 22.11 -6.85
CA VAL A 367 -1.72 21.07 -7.31
C VAL A 367 -2.67 21.60 -8.41
N LEU A 368 -3.23 22.81 -8.23
CA LEU A 368 -4.09 23.43 -9.23
C LEU A 368 -3.33 23.71 -10.53
N GLU A 369 -2.09 24.19 -10.46
CA GLU A 369 -1.23 24.38 -11.64
C GLU A 369 -0.91 23.06 -12.34
N ALA A 370 -0.66 21.98 -11.58
CA ALA A 370 -0.46 20.66 -12.16
C ALA A 370 -1.72 20.16 -12.92
N LEU A 371 -2.92 20.40 -12.38
CA LEU A 371 -4.19 20.10 -13.06
C LEU A 371 -4.38 20.93 -14.35
N ILE A 372 -4.00 22.21 -14.32
CA ILE A 372 -4.06 23.10 -15.48
C ILE A 372 -3.10 22.61 -16.58
N ALA A 373 -1.88 22.25 -16.20
CA ALA A 373 -0.83 21.80 -17.10
C ALA A 373 -1.08 20.40 -17.69
N ALA A 374 -1.91 19.57 -17.04
CA ALA A 374 -2.19 18.22 -17.49
C ALA A 374 -2.80 18.22 -18.91
N PRO A 375 -2.30 17.38 -19.85
CA PRO A 375 -2.84 17.31 -21.20
C PRO A 375 -4.29 16.80 -21.19
N ALA A 376 -4.56 15.77 -20.38
CA ALA A 376 -5.88 15.20 -20.15
C ALA A 376 -6.11 15.08 -18.64
N PRO A 377 -6.70 16.09 -17.97
CA PRO A 377 -7.00 16.01 -16.55
C PRO A 377 -8.03 14.90 -16.29
N PRO A 378 -7.99 14.24 -15.12
CA PRO A 378 -9.03 13.28 -14.74
C PRO A 378 -10.40 13.94 -14.71
N ALA A 379 -11.45 13.14 -14.91
CA ALA A 379 -12.85 13.57 -14.95
C ALA A 379 -13.39 13.92 -13.55
N ILE A 380 -12.73 14.86 -12.86
CA ILE A 380 -13.09 15.31 -11.51
C ILE A 380 -14.41 16.08 -11.58
N ASP A 381 -15.41 15.66 -10.82
CA ASP A 381 -16.69 16.35 -10.63
C ASP A 381 -16.76 17.11 -9.31
N THR A 382 -15.93 16.74 -8.33
CA THR A 382 -15.91 17.31 -6.99
C THR A 382 -14.49 17.66 -6.58
N LEU A 383 -14.27 18.92 -6.25
CA LEU A 383 -12.99 19.40 -5.72
C LEU A 383 -13.19 19.92 -4.30
N ALA A 384 -12.41 19.42 -3.35
CA ALA A 384 -12.39 19.90 -1.98
C ALA A 384 -11.00 20.45 -1.65
N LEU A 385 -10.89 21.71 -1.23
CA LEU A 385 -9.60 22.34 -0.94
C LEU A 385 -9.73 23.47 0.09
N THR A 386 -8.58 23.90 0.62
CA THR A 386 -8.52 25.16 1.37
C THR A 386 -8.48 26.34 0.41
N VAL A 387 -9.44 27.27 0.52
CA VAL A 387 -9.53 28.44 -0.37
C VAL A 387 -8.97 29.67 0.32
N ARG A 388 -7.89 30.22 -0.25
CA ARG A 388 -7.25 31.48 0.11
C ARG A 388 -7.41 32.50 -1.03
N PRO A 389 -7.26 33.81 -0.78
CA PRO A 389 -7.27 34.81 -1.85
C PRO A 389 -6.31 34.46 -3.01
N THR A 390 -5.10 33.98 -2.69
CA THR A 390 -4.08 33.58 -3.66
C THR A 390 -4.43 32.33 -4.48
N THR A 391 -5.43 31.54 -4.06
CA THR A 391 -5.84 30.31 -4.75
C THR A 391 -6.99 30.53 -5.73
N LEU A 392 -7.70 31.66 -5.67
CA LEU A 392 -8.89 31.90 -6.48
C LEU A 392 -8.58 31.94 -7.98
N ASP A 393 -7.48 32.58 -8.38
CA ASP A 393 -7.11 32.69 -9.79
C ASP A 393 -6.72 31.33 -10.38
N ALA A 394 -5.92 30.53 -9.66
CA ALA A 394 -5.56 29.18 -10.06
C ALA A 394 -6.80 28.27 -10.11
N LEU A 395 -7.70 28.41 -9.12
CA LEU A 395 -8.96 27.68 -9.10
C LEU A 395 -9.82 28.01 -10.33
N ALA A 396 -9.96 29.29 -10.68
CA ALA A 396 -10.73 29.70 -11.85
C ALA A 396 -10.17 29.08 -13.15
N ARG A 397 -8.85 29.13 -13.34
CA ARG A 397 -8.19 28.48 -14.49
C ARG A 397 -8.39 26.95 -14.50
N ALA A 398 -8.32 26.31 -13.33
CA ALA A 398 -8.56 24.87 -13.22
C ALA A 398 -10.00 24.49 -13.58
N PHE A 399 -10.99 25.32 -13.23
CA PHE A 399 -12.38 25.12 -13.63
C PHE A 399 -12.57 25.16 -15.15
N ASP A 400 -11.89 26.09 -15.84
CA ASP A 400 -11.94 26.17 -17.31
C ASP A 400 -11.35 24.92 -17.96
N LYS A 401 -10.30 24.35 -17.35
CA LYS A 401 -9.64 23.13 -17.80
C LYS A 401 -10.45 21.85 -17.52
N ILE A 402 -11.09 21.76 -16.35
CA ILE A 402 -11.83 20.57 -15.90
C ILE A 402 -13.32 20.76 -16.18
N ALA A 403 -13.74 20.39 -17.39
CA ALA A 403 -15.11 20.57 -17.87
C ALA A 403 -16.17 19.88 -16.99
N THR A 404 -15.80 18.76 -16.34
CA THR A 404 -16.68 17.93 -15.50
C THR A 404 -16.91 18.48 -14.09
N LEU A 405 -16.13 19.47 -13.65
CA LEU A 405 -16.23 19.97 -12.28
C LEU A 405 -17.59 20.67 -12.04
N ARG A 406 -18.33 20.18 -11.05
CA ARG A 406 -19.70 20.64 -10.69
C ARG A 406 -19.87 20.93 -9.20
N HIS A 407 -19.00 20.39 -8.36
CA HIS A 407 -19.07 20.55 -6.91
C HIS A 407 -17.77 21.09 -6.36
N LEU A 408 -17.87 22.13 -5.53
CA LEU A 408 -16.73 22.74 -4.83
C LEU A 408 -16.96 22.68 -3.32
N ARG A 409 -16.01 22.15 -2.57
CA ARG A 409 -15.98 22.20 -1.10
C ARG A 409 -14.79 23.06 -0.64
N ALA A 410 -15.08 24.30 -0.28
CA ALA A 410 -14.11 25.27 0.22
C ALA A 410 -13.97 25.12 1.74
N HIS A 411 -12.93 24.42 2.18
CA HIS A 411 -12.58 24.27 3.59
C HIS A 411 -11.77 25.47 4.08
N SER A 412 -11.90 25.83 5.35
CA SER A 412 -11.14 26.94 5.97
C SER A 412 -11.03 28.18 5.06
N CYS A 413 -12.18 28.62 4.51
CA CYS A 413 -12.19 29.61 3.46
C CYS A 413 -11.84 31.00 4.01
N ASN A 414 -10.73 31.56 3.53
CA ASN A 414 -10.22 32.89 3.91
C ASN A 414 -10.35 33.91 2.78
N ALA A 415 -10.99 33.55 1.66
CA ALA A 415 -11.30 34.48 0.58
C ALA A 415 -12.40 35.47 1.01
N GLU A 416 -12.39 36.67 0.42
CA GLU A 416 -13.52 37.60 0.55
C GLU A 416 -14.78 36.97 -0.08
N PRO A 417 -15.94 37.00 0.59
CA PRO A 417 -17.15 36.33 0.12
C PRO A 417 -17.56 36.75 -1.29
N ALA A 418 -17.50 38.05 -1.60
CA ALA A 418 -17.83 38.58 -2.92
C ALA A 418 -16.88 38.06 -4.01
N ALA A 419 -15.59 37.87 -3.69
CA ALA A 419 -14.60 37.35 -4.62
C ALA A 419 -14.84 35.88 -4.96
N LEU A 420 -15.16 35.04 -3.97
CA LEU A 420 -15.49 33.63 -4.23
C LEU A 420 -16.85 33.49 -4.91
N LEU A 421 -17.89 34.10 -4.36
CA LEU A 421 -19.27 33.94 -4.85
C LEU A 421 -19.44 34.52 -6.26
N GLY A 422 -18.78 35.62 -6.56
CA GLY A 422 -18.80 36.27 -7.87
C GLY A 422 -17.81 35.70 -8.89
N ALA A 423 -17.05 34.66 -8.54
CA ALA A 423 -16.10 34.07 -9.46
C ALA A 423 -16.84 33.43 -10.66
N PRO A 424 -16.33 33.54 -11.90
CA PRO A 424 -17.01 33.03 -13.09
C PRO A 424 -17.36 31.54 -13.01
N PHE A 425 -16.52 30.73 -12.37
CA PHE A 425 -16.75 29.31 -12.22
C PHE A 425 -18.00 28.96 -11.39
N CYS A 426 -18.48 29.86 -10.53
CA CYS A 426 -19.71 29.64 -9.77
C CYS A 426 -20.94 29.47 -10.67
N GLN A 427 -20.90 29.93 -11.92
CA GLN A 427 -21.98 29.72 -12.90
C GLN A 427 -22.14 28.28 -13.36
N ARG A 428 -21.10 27.45 -13.17
CA ARG A 428 -21.09 26.03 -13.56
C ARG A 428 -21.28 25.08 -12.38
N LEU A 429 -21.37 25.61 -11.16
CA LEU A 429 -21.48 24.80 -9.96
C LEU A 429 -22.92 24.38 -9.70
N ASP A 430 -23.12 23.07 -9.54
CA ASP A 430 -24.34 22.53 -8.96
C ASP A 430 -24.33 22.75 -7.44
N THR A 431 -23.17 22.57 -6.81
CA THR A 431 -23.05 22.71 -5.35
C THR A 431 -21.78 23.46 -4.95
N LEU A 432 -21.95 24.48 -4.12
CA LEU A 432 -20.87 25.15 -3.41
C LEU A 432 -21.04 24.91 -1.90
N TRP A 433 -20.10 24.21 -1.29
CA TRP A 433 -20.05 24.01 0.15
C TRP A 433 -18.89 24.83 0.72
N VAL A 434 -19.12 25.63 1.77
CA VAL A 434 -18.11 26.50 2.37
C VAL A 434 -18.07 26.31 3.88
N GLU A 435 -16.90 26.00 4.41
CA GLU A 435 -16.63 25.94 5.84
C GLU A 435 -16.20 27.31 6.35
N LEU A 436 -16.98 27.86 7.27
CA LEU A 436 -16.84 29.22 7.79
C LEU A 436 -16.55 29.19 9.28
N PRO A 437 -15.27 29.21 9.68
CA PRO A 437 -14.91 29.19 11.09
C PRO A 437 -15.24 30.52 11.80
N TRP A 438 -15.40 31.62 11.06
CA TRP A 438 -15.81 32.95 11.54
C TRP A 438 -16.49 33.76 10.42
N MET A 439 -17.22 34.82 10.79
CA MET A 439 -17.82 35.80 9.85
C MET A 439 -18.88 35.29 8.85
N TRP A 440 -19.64 34.24 9.19
CA TRP A 440 -20.67 33.69 8.28
C TRP A 440 -21.77 34.71 7.89
N GLU A 441 -22.02 35.73 8.72
CA GLU A 441 -22.96 36.82 8.40
C GLU A 441 -22.57 37.60 7.13
N LYS A 442 -21.26 37.83 6.90
CA LYS A 442 -20.77 38.47 5.68
C LYS A 442 -21.05 37.61 4.45
N TRP A 443 -20.90 36.29 4.59
CA TRP A 443 -21.20 35.33 3.52
C TRP A 443 -22.68 35.29 3.17
N VAL A 444 -23.55 35.28 4.18
CA VAL A 444 -25.00 35.34 3.95
C VAL A 444 -25.39 36.65 3.28
N LYS A 445 -24.85 37.79 3.71
CA LYS A 445 -25.11 39.09 3.05
C LYS A 445 -24.63 39.11 1.60
N ALA A 446 -23.42 38.61 1.33
CA ALA A 446 -22.88 38.54 -0.03
C ALA A 446 -23.66 37.58 -0.95
N LEU A 447 -24.22 36.50 -0.41
CA LEU A 447 -25.07 35.58 -1.15
C LEU A 447 -26.38 36.26 -1.60
N HIS A 448 -27.00 37.06 -0.73
CA HIS A 448 -28.22 37.82 -1.07
C HIS A 448 -28.00 38.99 -2.04
N ALA A 449 -26.74 39.38 -2.29
CA ALA A 449 -26.41 40.39 -3.30
C ALA A 449 -26.43 39.83 -4.74
N ASP A 450 -27.03 38.64 -4.95
CA ASP A 450 -27.16 37.92 -6.22
C ASP A 450 -25.82 37.63 -6.92
N SER A 451 -24.74 37.51 -6.12
CA SER A 451 -23.38 37.35 -6.63
C SER A 451 -23.09 35.93 -7.12
N CYS A 452 -23.79 34.92 -6.59
CA CYS A 452 -23.49 33.50 -6.84
C CYS A 452 -24.48 32.87 -7.79
N ALA A 453 -23.98 32.12 -8.77
CA ALA A 453 -24.83 31.41 -9.72
C ALA A 453 -25.03 29.93 -9.41
N ALA A 454 -24.36 29.40 -8.37
CA ALA A 454 -24.45 28.00 -8.00
C ALA A 454 -25.88 27.60 -7.60
N ARG A 455 -26.31 26.40 -7.99
CA ARG A 455 -27.69 25.93 -7.73
C ARG A 455 -27.96 25.75 -6.23
N GLU A 456 -27.02 25.14 -5.52
CA GLU A 456 -27.08 24.96 -4.07
C GLU A 456 -25.82 25.51 -3.40
N VAL A 457 -26.01 26.28 -2.34
CA VAL A 457 -24.91 26.82 -1.51
C VAL A 457 -25.12 26.37 -0.08
N THR A 458 -24.12 25.71 0.49
CA THR A 458 -24.14 25.25 1.87
C THR A 458 -23.06 25.95 2.66
N PHE A 459 -23.43 26.62 3.74
CA PHE A 459 -22.48 27.16 4.70
C PHE A 459 -22.44 26.27 5.94
N PHE A 460 -21.26 25.72 6.25
CA PHE A 460 -21.00 25.04 7.51
C PHE A 460 -20.36 26.04 8.45
N ALA A 461 -21.16 26.60 9.35
CA ALA A 461 -20.78 27.76 10.17
C ALA A 461 -20.87 27.44 11.65
N LYS A 462 -19.95 28.02 12.43
CA LYS A 462 -19.97 27.92 13.89
C LYS A 462 -20.87 29.02 14.49
N THR A 463 -22.05 28.64 14.99
CA THR A 463 -23.07 29.52 15.58
C THR A 463 -23.04 29.43 17.12
N THR A 464 -22.47 30.42 17.82
CA THR A 464 -22.45 30.60 19.31
C THR A 464 -21.90 29.46 20.21
N SER A 465 -21.96 28.20 19.80
CA SER A 465 -21.44 27.00 20.49
C SER A 465 -21.55 25.71 19.65
N ARG A 466 -22.31 25.69 18.54
CA ARG A 466 -22.49 24.51 17.67
C ARG A 466 -22.11 24.82 16.23
N TRP A 467 -21.85 23.77 15.45
CA TRP A 467 -21.74 23.89 14.00
C TRP A 467 -23.11 23.62 13.40
N ASP A 468 -23.61 24.59 12.63
CA ASP A 468 -24.85 24.47 11.90
C ASP A 468 -24.56 24.45 10.39
N GLU A 469 -25.31 23.61 9.69
CA GLU A 469 -25.34 23.58 8.23
C GLU A 469 -26.51 24.45 7.75
N LEU A 470 -26.20 25.48 6.97
CA LEU A 470 -27.17 26.40 6.38
C LEU A 470 -27.22 26.14 4.87
N LEU A 471 -28.30 25.50 4.43
CA LEU A 471 -28.51 25.15 3.02
C LEU A 471 -29.39 26.20 2.34
N PHE A 472 -28.84 26.81 1.29
CA PHE A 472 -29.51 27.75 0.42
C PHE A 472 -29.70 27.12 -0.95
N ARG A 473 -30.90 27.24 -1.51
CA ARG A 473 -31.21 26.79 -2.87
C ARG A 473 -31.60 27.99 -3.72
N ARG A 474 -31.08 28.05 -4.94
CA ARG A 474 -31.42 29.08 -5.91
C ARG A 474 -32.81 28.79 -6.51
N GLY A 475 -33.72 29.75 -6.44
CA GLY A 475 -35.03 29.71 -7.08
C GLY A 475 -34.96 30.12 -8.55
N ASP A 476 -36.10 29.98 -9.24
CA ASP A 476 -36.25 30.39 -10.65
C ASP A 476 -36.12 31.91 -10.83
N ASP A 477 -36.31 32.69 -9.76
CA ASP A 477 -36.07 34.15 -9.72
C ASP A 477 -34.58 34.52 -9.64
N GLY A 478 -33.70 33.52 -9.61
CA GLY A 478 -32.25 33.68 -9.52
C GLY A 478 -31.74 33.91 -8.10
N ARG A 479 -32.60 34.00 -7.09
CA ARG A 479 -32.24 34.30 -5.70
C ARG A 479 -32.09 33.04 -4.86
N HIS A 480 -31.22 33.10 -3.85
CA HIS A 480 -31.02 32.01 -2.89
C HIS A 480 -31.93 32.14 -1.68
N ALA A 481 -32.64 31.07 -1.35
CA ALA A 481 -33.49 30.98 -0.16
C ALA A 481 -33.10 29.79 0.72
N LEU A 482 -33.25 29.93 2.03
CA LEU A 482 -33.02 28.84 2.99
C LEU A 482 -34.05 27.73 2.81
N VAL A 483 -33.57 26.48 2.82
CA VAL A 483 -34.42 25.30 2.60
C VAL A 483 -35.31 24.98 3.81
N SER A 484 -34.92 25.37 5.03
CA SER A 484 -35.69 25.11 6.25
C SER A 484 -36.08 26.39 7.00
N ASP A 485 -37.34 26.47 7.45
CA ASP A 485 -37.82 27.53 8.36
C ASP A 485 -37.01 27.59 9.67
N LYS A 486 -36.52 26.43 10.14
CA LYS A 486 -35.64 26.37 11.32
C LYS A 486 -34.31 27.09 11.05
N GLN A 487 -33.69 26.84 9.89
CA GLN A 487 -32.46 27.53 9.49
C GLN A 487 -32.71 29.03 9.31
N ARG A 488 -33.88 29.42 8.76
CA ARG A 488 -34.28 30.82 8.63
C ARG A 488 -34.34 31.52 9.97
N ALA A 489 -35.02 30.94 10.95
CA ALA A 489 -35.09 31.49 12.30
C ALA A 489 -33.69 31.63 12.95
N VAL A 490 -32.77 30.67 12.72
CA VAL A 490 -31.38 30.75 13.21
C VAL A 490 -30.64 31.93 12.57
N VAL A 491 -30.73 32.08 11.25
CA VAL A 491 -30.07 33.16 10.51
C VAL A 491 -30.63 34.53 10.90
N GLU A 492 -31.96 34.67 10.98
CA GLU A 492 -32.61 35.93 11.39
C GLU A 492 -32.28 36.33 12.82
N ALA A 493 -32.27 35.38 13.76
CA ALA A 493 -31.95 35.65 15.15
C ALA A 493 -30.50 36.12 15.32
N ALA A 494 -29.57 35.60 14.51
CA ALA A 494 -28.18 36.01 14.57
C ALA A 494 -27.91 37.32 13.81
N LEU A 495 -28.57 37.61 12.68
CA LEU A 495 -28.44 38.91 12.00
C LEU A 495 -29.00 40.10 12.80
N LYS A 496 -29.86 39.84 13.79
CA LYS A 496 -30.39 40.85 14.72
C LYS A 496 -29.46 41.16 15.89
N ARG A 497 -28.50 40.28 16.18
CA ARG A 497 -27.47 40.50 17.20
C ARG A 497 -26.30 41.26 16.59
#